data_AF-A0A2V9HL55-F1
#
_entry.id   AF-A0A2V9HL55-F1
#
_cell.length_a   1.000
_cell.length_b   1.000
_cell.length_c   1.000
_cell.angle_alpha   90.00
_cell.angle_beta   90.00
_cell.angle_gamma   90.00
#
_symmetry.space_group_name_H-M   'P 1'
#
loop_
_entity.id
_entity.type
_entity.pdbx_description
1 polymer ?
#
loop_
_entity_poly.entity_id
_entity_poly.type
_entity_poly.pdbx_seq_one_letter_code
_entity_poly.pdbx_strand_id
1 'polypeptide(L)'
;MLKWLTIHEALPGHYVQAEHANEIQPVTRRLARGLFGNGAYGEGWAEYIAQVMMQQGFADSDPRYRISYLKIWLRCVGNAILDVRMQTMKMTDDQAMSFMMNDAFQTRAEAEGKLQRAKLSSTQLPTYYVGTSEWWRLRRAYEAARGKDFTLADFHDRALDQGALPVPWLGKILLRK
;
A
#
# COMPACT_ATOMS: atom_id res chain seq x y z
N MET A 1 -0.77 2.74 16.72
CA MET A 1 -0.66 3.56 15.49
C MET A 1 0.77 4.02 15.21
N LEU A 2 1.48 4.68 16.13
CA LEU A 2 2.84 5.19 15.87
C LEU A 2 3.85 4.13 15.37
N LYS A 3 3.88 2.94 15.98
CA LYS A 3 4.75 1.84 15.51
C LYS A 3 4.52 1.46 14.04
N TRP A 4 3.26 1.40 13.61
CA TRP A 4 2.91 1.15 12.20
C TRP A 4 3.37 2.31 11.33
N LEU A 5 3.17 3.55 11.77
CA LEU A 5 3.55 4.74 11.01
C LEU A 5 5.07 4.79 10.79
N THR A 6 5.86 4.45 11.80
CA THR A 6 7.32 4.35 11.67
C THR A 6 7.73 3.31 10.63
N ILE A 7 7.06 2.16 10.57
CA ILE A 7 7.32 1.16 9.54
C ILE A 7 6.90 1.69 8.16
N HIS A 8 5.70 2.24 8.05
CA HIS A 8 5.13 2.75 6.80
C HIS A 8 6.00 3.84 6.17
N GLU A 9 6.44 4.82 6.97
CA GLU A 9 7.17 5.98 6.48
C GLU A 9 8.68 5.73 6.37
N ALA A 10 9.27 4.93 7.25
CA ALA A 10 10.71 4.79 7.34
C ALA A 10 11.19 3.37 7.04
N LEU A 11 11.39 2.56 8.08
CA LEU A 11 12.07 1.27 7.98
C LEU A 11 11.09 0.13 8.27
N PRO A 12 10.81 -0.77 7.30
CA PRO A 12 11.27 -0.81 5.90
C PRO A 12 10.33 -0.18 4.83
N GLY A 13 9.50 0.80 5.17
CA GLY A 13 8.53 1.42 4.26
C GLY A 13 9.11 2.40 3.23
N HIS A 14 8.58 3.62 3.19
CA HIS A 14 8.90 4.61 2.15
C HIS A 14 10.39 4.97 2.06
N TYR A 15 11.07 5.12 3.20
CA TYR A 15 12.50 5.42 3.16
C TYR A 15 13.31 4.34 2.44
N VAL A 16 13.13 3.06 2.80
CA VAL A 16 13.85 1.96 2.13
C VAL A 16 13.49 1.88 0.65
N GLN A 17 12.20 2.06 0.30
CA GLN A 17 11.78 2.12 -1.09
C GLN A 17 12.53 3.23 -1.88
N ALA A 18 12.71 4.40 -1.27
CA ALA A 18 13.43 5.52 -1.90
C ALA A 18 14.94 5.24 -2.04
N GLU A 19 15.56 4.58 -1.05
CA GLU A 19 16.96 4.18 -1.12
C GLU A 19 17.21 3.26 -2.33
N HIS A 20 16.42 2.20 -2.51
CA HIS A 20 16.53 1.35 -3.72
C HIS A 20 16.28 2.14 -5.00
N ALA A 21 15.30 3.06 -5.01
CA ALA A 21 15.01 3.87 -6.18
C ALA A 21 16.18 4.77 -6.60
N ASN A 22 16.99 5.23 -5.64
CA ASN A 22 18.18 6.05 -5.90
C ASN A 22 19.29 5.27 -6.61
N GLU A 23 19.37 3.96 -6.41
CA GLU A 23 20.42 3.10 -6.98
C GLU A 23 20.11 2.61 -8.40
N ILE A 24 18.89 2.83 -8.91
CA ILE A 24 18.44 2.34 -10.22
C ILE A 24 19.35 2.85 -11.35
N GLN A 25 19.83 1.91 -12.16
CA GLN A 25 20.60 2.17 -13.39
C GLN A 25 19.91 1.61 -14.66
N PRO A 26 20.18 2.19 -15.84
CA PRO A 26 20.88 3.47 -16.03
C PRO A 26 20.07 4.67 -15.51
N VAL A 27 20.72 5.82 -15.33
CA VAL A 27 20.08 7.06 -14.84
C VAL A 27 18.78 7.42 -15.57
N THR A 28 18.66 7.11 -16.86
CA THR A 28 17.43 7.35 -17.63
C THR A 28 16.23 6.56 -17.10
N ARG A 29 16.43 5.33 -16.61
CA ARG A 29 15.39 4.56 -15.92
C ARG A 29 15.02 5.22 -14.59
N ARG A 30 16.01 5.61 -13.79
CA ARG A 30 15.79 6.30 -12.51
C ARG A 30 14.97 7.58 -12.69
N LEU A 31 15.34 8.41 -13.67
CA LEU A 31 14.60 9.63 -14.00
C LEU A 31 13.16 9.34 -14.42
N ALA A 32 12.94 8.32 -15.26
CA ALA A 32 11.59 7.93 -15.66
C ALA A 32 10.75 7.45 -14.45
N ARG A 33 11.33 6.68 -13.52
CA ARG A 33 10.64 6.25 -12.29
C ARG A 33 10.37 7.41 -11.33
N GLY A 34 11.31 8.35 -11.22
CA GLY A 34 11.17 9.52 -10.35
C GLY A 34 10.10 10.51 -10.84
N LEU A 35 9.97 10.69 -12.15
CA LEU A 35 9.00 11.63 -12.74
C LEU A 35 7.60 11.02 -12.90
N PHE A 36 7.51 9.72 -13.18
CA PHE A 36 6.25 9.05 -13.54
C PHE A 36 5.96 7.85 -12.64
N GLY A 37 6.40 7.91 -11.39
CA GLY A 37 6.24 6.85 -10.41
C GLY A 37 4.77 6.51 -10.15
N ASN A 38 4.49 5.23 -9.95
CA ASN A 38 3.14 4.75 -9.67
C ASN A 38 2.82 4.86 -8.16
N GLY A 39 1.79 5.65 -7.81
CA GLY A 39 1.38 5.81 -6.41
C GLY A 39 0.90 4.52 -5.74
N ALA A 40 0.20 3.64 -6.48
CA ALA A 40 -0.25 2.36 -5.93
C ALA A 40 0.92 1.40 -5.63
N TYR A 41 2.03 1.47 -6.38
CA TYR A 41 3.26 0.77 -6.02
C TYR A 41 3.79 1.26 -4.67
N GLY A 42 3.87 2.58 -4.46
CA GLY A 42 4.47 3.13 -3.25
C GLY A 42 3.62 2.99 -2.01
N GLU A 43 2.39 3.46 -2.06
CA GLU A 43 1.45 3.33 -0.95
C GLU A 43 1.14 1.86 -0.65
N GLY A 44 1.05 1.06 -1.71
CA GLY A 44 0.87 -0.38 -1.60
C GLY A 44 2.03 -1.07 -0.89
N TRP A 45 3.28 -0.67 -1.20
CA TRP A 45 4.49 -1.22 -0.57
C TRP A 45 4.50 -0.93 0.92
N ALA A 46 4.30 0.33 1.31
CA ALA A 46 4.37 0.76 2.70
C ALA A 46 3.32 0.05 3.59
N GLU A 47 2.11 -0.15 3.07
CA GLU A 47 1.07 -0.93 3.76
C GLU A 47 1.37 -2.44 3.78
N TYR A 48 1.86 -2.99 2.67
CA TYR A 48 2.24 -4.40 2.56
C TYR A 48 3.36 -4.75 3.55
N ILE A 49 4.43 -3.97 3.57
CA ILE A 49 5.62 -4.28 4.37
C ILE A 49 5.35 -4.13 5.87
N ALA A 50 4.46 -3.21 6.28
CA ALA A 50 4.00 -3.11 7.65
C ALA A 50 3.31 -4.40 8.13
N GLN A 51 2.54 -5.04 7.26
CA GLN A 51 1.94 -6.34 7.56
C GLN A 51 2.97 -7.47 7.57
N VAL A 52 3.95 -7.45 6.66
CA VAL A 52 5.03 -8.43 6.64
C VAL A 52 5.86 -8.36 7.93
N MET A 53 6.18 -7.16 8.43
CA MET A 53 6.89 -7.00 9.70
C MET A 53 6.16 -7.69 10.85
N MET A 54 4.83 -7.57 10.93
CA MET A 54 4.02 -8.33 11.89
C MET A 54 4.18 -9.84 11.69
N GLN A 55 4.07 -10.34 10.45
CA GLN A 55 4.25 -11.77 10.14
C GLN A 55 5.66 -12.28 10.48
N GLN A 56 6.66 -11.41 10.48
CA GLN A 56 8.05 -11.72 10.87
C GLN A 56 8.29 -11.56 12.38
N GLY A 57 7.24 -11.35 13.18
CA GLY A 57 7.31 -11.33 14.64
C GLY A 57 7.35 -9.93 15.29
N PHE A 58 7.34 -8.85 14.50
CA PHE A 58 7.34 -7.50 15.08
C PHE A 58 6.02 -7.23 15.82
N ALA A 59 6.09 -7.18 17.15
CA ALA A 59 4.94 -6.96 18.04
C ALA A 59 3.75 -7.91 17.76
N ASP A 60 4.03 -9.11 17.24
CA ASP A 60 3.01 -10.10 16.85
C ASP A 60 2.16 -10.56 18.04
N SER A 61 2.77 -10.65 19.23
CA SER A 61 2.08 -11.00 20.48
C SER A 61 1.31 -9.85 21.15
N ASP A 62 1.38 -8.61 20.63
CA ASP A 62 0.66 -7.46 21.21
C ASP A 62 -0.70 -7.26 20.52
N PRO A 63 -1.82 -7.69 21.14
CA PRO A 63 -3.15 -7.54 20.53
C PRO A 63 -3.53 -6.09 20.28
N ARG A 64 -2.98 -5.13 21.04
CA ARG A 64 -3.25 -3.70 20.84
C ARG A 64 -2.60 -3.19 19.57
N TYR A 65 -1.42 -3.71 19.24
CA TYR A 65 -0.77 -3.39 17.97
C TYR A 65 -1.53 -4.01 16.80
N ARG A 66 -1.95 -5.27 16.91
CA ARG A 66 -2.77 -5.94 15.89
C ARG A 66 -4.09 -5.21 15.63
N ILE A 67 -4.83 -4.82 16.67
CA ILE A 67 -6.06 -4.02 16.52
C ILE A 67 -5.75 -2.66 15.88
N SER A 68 -4.66 -1.99 16.29
CA SER A 68 -4.25 -0.73 15.68
C SER A 68 -3.98 -0.88 14.17
N TYR A 69 -3.29 -1.95 13.77
CA TYR A 69 -3.03 -2.26 12.37
C TYR A 69 -4.34 -2.53 11.61
N LEU A 70 -5.23 -3.35 12.16
CA LEU A 70 -6.52 -3.65 11.54
C LEU A 70 -7.39 -2.39 11.36
N LYS A 71 -7.37 -1.44 12.30
CA LYS A 71 -8.04 -0.13 12.16
C LYS A 71 -7.48 0.68 10.98
N ILE A 72 -6.17 0.56 10.73
CA ILE A 72 -5.50 1.23 9.62
C ILE A 72 -5.83 0.54 8.29
N TRP A 73 -5.81 -0.80 8.26
CA TRP A 73 -6.25 -1.55 7.09
C TRP A 73 -7.72 -1.27 6.74
N LEU A 74 -8.60 -1.19 7.74
CA LEU A 74 -9.99 -0.81 7.57
C LEU A 74 -10.14 0.60 6.96
N ARG A 75 -9.26 1.55 7.32
CA ARG A 75 -9.21 2.86 6.66
C ARG A 75 -8.84 2.74 5.17
N CYS A 76 -7.92 1.85 4.80
CA CYS A 76 -7.54 1.62 3.40
C CYS A 76 -8.69 1.02 2.59
N VAL A 77 -9.39 0.02 3.15
CA VAL A 77 -10.61 -0.56 2.57
C VAL A 77 -11.73 0.48 2.48
N GLY A 78 -11.95 1.25 3.55
CA GLY A 78 -12.95 2.30 3.63
C GLY A 78 -12.73 3.40 2.59
N ASN A 79 -11.48 3.83 2.39
CA ASN A 79 -11.12 4.79 1.33
C ASN A 79 -11.52 4.28 -0.06
N ALA A 80 -11.27 3.00 -0.35
CA ALA A 80 -11.61 2.41 -1.65
C ALA A 80 -13.13 2.34 -1.84
N ILE A 81 -13.87 1.90 -0.82
CA ILE A 81 -15.33 1.84 -0.84
C ILE A 81 -15.93 3.24 -1.02
N LEU A 82 -15.45 4.22 -0.25
CA LEU A 82 -15.89 5.61 -0.30
C LEU A 82 -15.75 6.18 -1.71
N ASP A 83 -14.55 6.11 -2.28
CA ASP A 83 -14.25 6.67 -3.61
C ASP A 83 -15.14 6.02 -4.69
N VAL A 84 -15.18 4.69 -4.74
CA VAL A 84 -15.98 3.96 -5.74
C VAL A 84 -17.46 4.28 -5.60
N ARG A 85 -18.02 4.24 -4.37
CA ARG A 85 -19.45 4.48 -4.17
C ARG A 85 -19.86 5.92 -4.43
N MET A 86 -19.03 6.90 -4.06
CA MET A 86 -19.31 8.30 -4.37
C MET A 86 -19.25 8.56 -5.88
N GLN A 87 -18.24 8.04 -6.56
CA GLN A 87 -18.02 8.30 -7.99
C GLN A 87 -18.97 7.51 -8.90
N THR A 88 -19.46 6.34 -8.47
CA THR A 88 -20.19 5.42 -9.38
C THR A 88 -21.55 4.96 -8.86
N MET A 89 -21.86 5.13 -7.57
CA MET A 89 -23.05 4.53 -6.94
C MET A 89 -23.94 5.54 -6.21
N LYS A 90 -23.77 6.85 -6.50
CA LYS A 90 -24.60 7.93 -5.94
C LYS A 90 -24.64 7.96 -4.39
N MET A 91 -23.56 7.56 -3.73
CA MET A 91 -23.44 7.71 -2.28
C MET A 91 -23.49 9.19 -1.90
N THR A 92 -24.38 9.55 -0.98
CA THR A 92 -24.51 10.94 -0.50
C THR A 92 -23.44 11.29 0.53
N ASP A 93 -23.22 12.60 0.75
CA ASP A 93 -22.30 13.09 1.78
C ASP A 93 -22.65 12.54 3.18
N ASP A 94 -23.93 12.48 3.55
CA ASP A 94 -24.37 11.92 4.84
C ASP A 94 -24.08 10.42 4.96
N GLN A 95 -24.29 9.66 3.87
CA GLN A 95 -23.94 8.23 3.83
C GLN A 95 -22.43 8.04 3.93
N ALA A 96 -21.64 8.86 3.25
CA ALA A 96 -20.18 8.84 3.33
C ALA A 96 -19.68 9.17 4.75
N MET A 97 -20.21 10.21 5.38
CA MET A 97 -19.86 10.57 6.76
C MET A 97 -20.23 9.47 7.75
N SER A 98 -21.44 8.93 7.65
CA SER A 98 -21.89 7.82 8.50
C SER A 98 -21.02 6.59 8.32
N PHE A 99 -20.73 6.19 7.08
CA PHE A 99 -19.85 5.05 6.77
C PHE A 99 -18.45 5.24 7.36
N MET A 100 -17.81 6.39 7.13
CA MET A 100 -16.44 6.62 7.59
C MET A 100 -16.34 6.67 9.13
N MET A 101 -17.35 7.19 9.82
CA MET A 101 -17.35 7.30 11.28
C MET A 101 -17.78 6.01 11.97
N ASN A 102 -18.86 5.38 11.51
CA ASN A 102 -19.50 4.26 12.20
C ASN A 102 -18.97 2.90 11.75
N ASP A 103 -18.65 2.74 10.46
CA ASP A 103 -18.18 1.46 9.91
C ASP A 103 -16.65 1.40 9.82
N ALA A 104 -15.99 2.54 9.53
CA ALA A 104 -14.53 2.63 9.43
C ALA A 104 -13.84 3.25 10.66
N PHE A 105 -14.61 3.57 11.71
CA PHE A 105 -14.12 4.09 13.00
C PHE A 105 -13.16 5.28 12.88
N GLN A 106 -13.41 6.17 11.93
CA GLN A 106 -12.68 7.44 11.82
C GLN A 106 -13.30 8.49 12.74
N THR A 107 -12.48 9.42 13.19
CA THR A 107 -12.96 10.66 13.81
C THR A 107 -13.75 11.48 12.79
N ARG A 108 -14.58 12.40 13.28
CA ARG A 108 -15.33 13.33 12.42
C ARG A 108 -14.41 14.12 11.50
N ALA A 109 -13.29 14.65 12.02
CA ALA A 109 -12.34 15.44 11.24
C ALA A 109 -11.66 14.60 10.13
N GLU A 110 -11.28 13.36 10.44
CA GLU A 110 -10.76 12.42 9.43
C GLU A 110 -11.81 12.13 8.34
N ALA A 111 -13.08 11.90 8.73
CA ALA A 111 -14.16 11.62 7.79
C ALA A 111 -14.48 12.83 6.89
N GLU A 112 -14.56 14.04 7.44
CA GLU A 112 -14.77 15.29 6.69
C GLU A 112 -13.65 15.50 5.66
N GLY A 113 -12.38 15.30 6.07
CA GLY A 113 -11.24 15.39 5.17
C GLY A 113 -11.26 14.34 4.05
N LYS A 114 -11.71 13.11 4.35
CA LYS A 114 -11.86 12.05 3.35
C LYS A 114 -12.99 12.32 2.38
N LEU A 115 -14.13 12.82 2.86
CA LEU A 115 -15.25 13.25 2.03
C LEU A 115 -14.82 14.36 1.08
N GLN A 116 -14.18 15.42 1.58
CA GLN A 116 -13.71 16.51 0.74
C GLN A 116 -12.73 16.02 -0.33
N ARG A 117 -11.78 15.14 0.03
CA ARG A 117 -10.83 14.54 -0.91
C ARG A 117 -11.52 13.69 -1.97
N ALA A 118 -12.52 12.88 -1.60
CA ALA A 118 -13.29 12.06 -2.53
C ALA A 118 -14.18 12.89 -3.48
N LYS A 119 -14.55 14.12 -3.09
CA LYS A 119 -15.30 15.06 -3.95
C LYS A 119 -14.40 15.83 -4.91
N LEU A 120 -13.17 16.12 -4.49
CA LEU A 120 -12.19 16.92 -5.26
C LEU A 120 -11.22 16.07 -6.10
N SER A 121 -11.26 14.75 -5.95
CA SER A 121 -10.43 13.82 -6.71
C SER A 121 -11.17 12.52 -6.95
N SER A 122 -10.63 11.68 -7.83
CA SER A 122 -11.14 10.34 -8.10
C SER A 122 -9.97 9.37 -8.19
N THR A 123 -10.21 8.08 -7.90
CA THR A 123 -9.27 6.95 -8.08
C THR A 123 -8.00 6.97 -7.24
N GLN A 124 -7.69 8.09 -6.58
CA GLN A 124 -6.52 8.22 -5.72
C GLN A 124 -6.73 7.51 -4.36
N LEU A 125 -7.88 7.64 -3.72
CA LEU A 125 -8.15 6.99 -2.42
C LEU A 125 -8.05 5.45 -2.46
N PRO A 126 -8.46 4.76 -3.54
CA PRO A 126 -8.25 3.32 -3.71
C PRO A 126 -6.79 2.87 -3.85
N THR A 127 -5.81 3.74 -4.13
CA THR A 127 -4.44 3.30 -4.48
C THR A 127 -3.77 2.50 -3.37
N TYR A 128 -4.06 2.81 -2.10
CA TYR A 128 -3.57 2.07 -0.94
C TYR A 128 -4.06 0.61 -0.98
N TYR A 129 -5.38 0.41 -1.02
CA TYR A 129 -5.98 -0.92 -1.05
C TYR A 129 -5.58 -1.73 -2.29
N VAL A 130 -5.65 -1.12 -3.47
CA VAL A 130 -5.30 -1.78 -4.74
C VAL A 130 -3.82 -2.12 -4.76
N GLY A 131 -2.96 -1.17 -4.37
CA GLY A 131 -1.52 -1.36 -4.28
C GLY A 131 -1.13 -2.50 -3.36
N THR A 132 -1.64 -2.53 -2.13
CA THR A 132 -1.35 -3.59 -1.15
C THR A 132 -1.83 -4.95 -1.66
N SER A 133 -3.02 -5.00 -2.27
CA SER A 133 -3.58 -6.23 -2.84
C SER A 133 -2.70 -6.78 -3.97
N GLU A 134 -2.18 -5.89 -4.82
CA GLU A 134 -1.28 -6.23 -5.91
C GLU A 134 0.08 -6.72 -5.42
N TRP A 135 0.65 -6.08 -4.39
CA TRP A 135 1.90 -6.55 -3.76
C TRP A 135 1.76 -7.94 -3.16
N TRP A 136 0.66 -8.21 -2.46
CA TRP A 136 0.35 -9.54 -1.95
C TRP A 136 0.19 -10.58 -3.06
N ARG A 137 -0.48 -10.22 -4.16
CA ARG A 137 -0.64 -11.09 -5.32
C ARG A 137 0.72 -11.40 -5.96
N LEU A 138 1.56 -10.37 -6.11
CA LEU A 138 2.90 -10.49 -6.65
C LEU A 138 3.79 -11.39 -5.78
N ARG A 139 3.83 -11.17 -4.46
CA ARG A 139 4.58 -12.03 -3.54
C ARG A 139 4.18 -13.49 -3.69
N ARG A 140 2.86 -13.79 -3.64
CA ARG A 140 2.37 -15.18 -3.76
C ARG A 140 2.76 -15.82 -5.08
N ALA A 141 2.69 -15.07 -6.19
CA ALA A 141 3.08 -15.59 -7.50
C ALA A 141 4.60 -15.85 -7.57
N TYR A 142 5.41 -14.96 -7.00
CA TYR A 142 6.87 -15.11 -6.96
C TYR A 142 7.31 -16.27 -6.05
N GLU A 143 6.72 -16.38 -4.86
CA GLU A 143 6.93 -17.48 -3.91
C GLU A 143 6.58 -18.83 -4.55
N ALA A 144 5.44 -18.93 -5.24
CA ALA A 144 5.07 -20.14 -5.96
C ALA A 144 6.05 -20.49 -7.11
N ALA A 145 6.57 -19.48 -7.82
CA ALA A 145 7.51 -19.68 -8.92
C ALA A 145 8.91 -20.11 -8.45
N ARG A 146 9.34 -19.63 -7.28
CA ARG A 146 10.66 -19.94 -6.68
C ARG A 146 10.64 -21.21 -5.82
N GLY A 147 9.49 -21.59 -5.28
CA GLY A 147 9.35 -22.80 -4.47
C GLY A 147 10.30 -22.78 -3.27
N LYS A 148 11.15 -23.81 -3.16
CA LYS A 148 12.11 -23.96 -2.05
C LYS A 148 13.21 -22.91 -2.05
N ASP A 149 13.48 -22.28 -3.19
CA ASP A 149 14.52 -21.24 -3.33
C ASP A 149 13.99 -19.83 -2.98
N PHE A 150 12.71 -19.72 -2.59
CA PHE A 150 12.14 -18.44 -2.20
C PHE A 150 12.75 -17.92 -0.90
N THR A 151 13.15 -16.65 -0.91
CA THR A 151 13.41 -15.89 0.31
C THR A 151 12.70 -14.53 0.23
N LEU A 152 12.27 -14.01 1.38
CA LEU A 152 11.64 -12.69 1.45
C LEU A 152 12.60 -11.58 1.03
N ALA A 153 13.85 -11.65 1.47
CA ALA A 153 14.88 -10.68 1.13
C ALA A 153 15.09 -10.60 -0.39
N ASP A 154 15.33 -11.73 -1.07
CA ASP A 154 15.47 -11.75 -2.54
C ASP A 154 14.25 -11.16 -3.25
N PHE A 155 13.04 -11.52 -2.81
CA PHE A 155 11.83 -10.97 -3.41
C PHE A 155 11.75 -9.45 -3.25
N HIS A 156 11.98 -8.94 -2.04
CA HIS A 156 11.91 -7.52 -1.75
C HIS A 156 12.97 -6.72 -2.50
N ASP A 157 14.24 -7.15 -2.45
CA ASP A 157 15.35 -6.47 -3.13
C ASP A 157 15.09 -6.41 -4.64
N ARG A 158 14.82 -7.57 -5.27
CA ARG A 158 14.58 -7.62 -6.71
C ARG A 158 13.38 -6.78 -7.15
N ALA A 159 12.34 -6.71 -6.31
CA ALA A 159 11.16 -5.90 -6.59
C ALA A 159 11.45 -4.40 -6.48
N LEU A 160 12.12 -3.97 -5.40
CA LEU A 160 12.42 -2.57 -5.14
C LEU A 160 13.44 -2.00 -6.14
N ASP A 161 14.39 -2.81 -6.60
CA ASP A 161 15.41 -2.43 -7.60
C ASP A 161 14.81 -2.08 -8.98
N GLN A 162 13.53 -2.39 -9.23
CA GLN A 162 12.84 -1.98 -10.47
C GLN A 162 12.22 -0.58 -10.37
N GLY A 163 12.08 -0.05 -9.15
CA GLY A 163 11.44 1.22 -8.84
C GLY A 163 9.93 1.23 -9.04
N ALA A 164 9.34 2.43 -8.96
CA ALA A 164 7.90 2.64 -8.90
C ALA A 164 7.11 2.39 -10.19
N LEU A 165 7.14 1.14 -10.67
CA LEU A 165 6.32 0.64 -11.77
C LEU A 165 4.92 0.25 -11.28
N PRO A 166 3.90 0.27 -12.16
CA PRO A 166 2.65 -0.41 -11.85
C PRO A 166 2.95 -1.89 -11.52
N VAL A 167 2.46 -2.36 -10.38
CA VAL A 167 2.79 -3.70 -9.83
C VAL A 167 2.54 -4.86 -10.81
N PRO A 168 1.53 -4.84 -11.71
CA PRO A 168 1.40 -5.87 -12.74
C PRO A 168 2.60 -5.96 -13.70
N TRP A 169 3.23 -4.83 -14.05
CA TRP A 169 4.44 -4.81 -14.89
C TRP A 169 5.66 -5.28 -14.11
N LEU A 170 5.74 -4.94 -12.83
CA LEU A 170 6.76 -5.48 -11.94
C LEU A 170 6.71 -7.00 -11.91
N GLY A 171 5.50 -7.58 -11.78
CA GLY A 171 5.32 -9.03 -11.84
C GLY A 171 5.80 -9.67 -13.14
N LYS A 172 5.55 -9.03 -14.30
CA LYS A 172 6.07 -9.52 -15.59
C LYS A 172 7.60 -9.54 -15.64
N ILE A 173 8.26 -8.58 -14.99
CA ILE A 173 9.73 -8.51 -14.94
C ILE A 173 10.27 -9.61 -14.02
N LEU A 174 9.72 -9.73 -12.81
CA LEU A 174 10.23 -10.65 -11.79
C LEU A 174 10.00 -12.12 -12.13
N LEU A 175 8.90 -12.43 -12.83
CA LEU A 175 8.48 -13.79 -13.20
C LEU A 175 8.93 -14.20 -14.61
N ARG A 176 9.69 -13.36 -15.31
CA ARG A 176 10.24 -13.72 -16.62
C ARG A 176 11.26 -14.85 -16.45
N LYS A 177 11.11 -15.92 -17.21
CA LYS A 177 12.10 -17.00 -17.33
C LYS A 177 13.33 -16.52 -18.10
#